data_AF-A0A5C8KRA1-F1
#
_entry.id   AF-A0A5C8KRA1-F1
#
_cell.length_a   1.000
_cell.length_b   1.000
_cell.length_c   1.000
_cell.angle_alpha   90.00
_cell.angle_beta   90.00
_cell.angle_gamma   90.00
#
_symmetry.space_group_name_H-M   'P 1'
#
loop_
_entity.id
_entity.type
_entity.pdbx_description
1 polymer ?
#
loop_
_entity_poly.entity_id
_entity_poly.type
_entity_poly.pdbx_seq_one_letter_code
_entity_poly.pdbx_strand_id
1 'polypeptide(L)'
;MRTLIFGNSGSGKSTLARKLSAGHDLPHLDLDTIVWEPGQVAVMRSPEATQASLDAFLDEHEAWVIEGCYGELVEAAAPRCTQLVFLNPGREACLANNRRRPWEPHKYASAEEQDAMLENLQAWVSDYYTRLDQWSYAAHRRIFDAFPGAKSEIVEAP
;
A
#
# COMPACT_ATOMS: atom_id res chain seq x y z
N MET A 1 15.73 -11.01 0.09
CA MET A 1 15.07 -9.98 -0.75
C MET A 1 14.18 -9.16 0.16
N ARG A 2 14.27 -7.82 0.13
CA ARG A 2 13.42 -6.92 0.92
C ARG A 2 12.78 -5.91 -0.02
N THR A 3 11.54 -6.15 -0.41
CA THR A 3 10.86 -5.38 -1.46
C THR A 3 9.76 -4.53 -0.87
N LEU A 4 9.83 -3.23 -1.06
CA LEU A 4 8.80 -2.27 -0.62
C LEU A 4 8.02 -1.78 -1.84
N ILE A 5 6.71 -2.03 -1.88
CA ILE A 5 5.83 -1.69 -3.01
C ILE A 5 4.84 -0.62 -2.56
N PHE A 6 4.78 0.49 -3.26
CA PHE A 6 3.89 1.59 -2.88
C PHE A 6 3.28 2.28 -4.09
N GLY A 7 2.27 3.10 -3.85
CA GLY A 7 1.49 3.77 -4.90
C GLY A 7 0.00 3.88 -4.57
N ASN A 8 -0.76 4.50 -5.48
CA ASN A 8 -2.18 4.78 -5.29
C ASN A 8 -3.00 3.50 -4.98
N SER A 9 -4.15 3.64 -4.34
CA SER A 9 -5.10 2.53 -4.21
C SER A 9 -5.65 2.14 -5.58
N GLY A 10 -5.79 0.83 -5.82
CA GLY A 10 -6.17 0.30 -7.13
C GLY A 10 -5.01 0.16 -8.12
N SER A 11 -3.77 0.54 -7.77
CA SER A 11 -2.62 0.38 -8.66
C SER A 11 -2.17 -1.08 -8.89
N GLY A 12 -2.60 -2.02 -8.03
CA GLY A 12 -2.24 -3.43 -8.13
C GLY A 12 -1.15 -3.91 -7.15
N LYS A 13 -0.78 -3.10 -6.15
CA LYS A 13 0.27 -3.41 -5.16
C LYS A 13 0.07 -4.76 -4.49
N SER A 14 -1.08 -5.01 -3.88
CA SER A 14 -1.39 -6.26 -3.20
C SER A 14 -1.35 -7.48 -4.14
N THR A 15 -1.63 -7.29 -5.43
CA THR A 15 -1.47 -8.36 -6.44
C THR A 15 0.00 -8.66 -6.70
N LEU A 16 0.82 -7.62 -6.93
CA LEU A 16 2.26 -7.79 -7.13
C LEU A 16 2.94 -8.35 -5.86
N ALA A 17 2.57 -7.85 -4.70
CA ALA A 17 3.12 -8.26 -3.42
C ALA A 17 2.84 -9.73 -3.13
N ARG A 18 1.60 -10.20 -3.33
CA ARG A 18 1.24 -11.61 -3.21
C ARG A 18 1.97 -12.50 -4.22
N LYS A 19 2.11 -12.05 -5.49
CA LYS A 19 2.87 -12.79 -6.52
C LYS A 19 4.34 -12.97 -6.09
N LEU A 20 4.99 -11.91 -5.60
CA LEU A 20 6.37 -11.96 -5.13
C LEU A 20 6.52 -12.80 -3.86
N SER A 21 5.64 -12.59 -2.89
CA SER A 21 5.63 -13.35 -1.63
C SER A 21 5.49 -14.85 -1.90
N ALA A 22 4.51 -15.26 -2.71
CA ALA A 22 4.31 -16.68 -3.06
C ALA A 22 5.44 -17.25 -3.92
N GLY A 23 5.98 -16.47 -4.86
CA GLY A 23 7.04 -16.92 -5.76
C GLY A 23 8.41 -17.09 -5.08
N HIS A 24 8.63 -16.40 -3.97
CA HIS A 24 9.90 -16.40 -3.23
C HIS A 24 9.80 -16.92 -1.78
N ASP A 25 8.61 -17.38 -1.37
CA ASP A 25 8.31 -17.80 0.01
C ASP A 25 8.70 -16.73 1.05
N LEU A 26 8.23 -15.49 0.84
CA LEU A 26 8.56 -14.35 1.69
C LEU A 26 7.37 -13.94 2.56
N PRO A 27 7.60 -13.54 3.82
CA PRO A 27 6.56 -12.90 4.61
C PRO A 27 6.08 -11.61 3.93
N HIS A 28 4.77 -11.40 4.00
CA HIS A 28 4.09 -10.29 3.37
C HIS A 28 3.37 -9.45 4.42
N LEU A 29 3.63 -8.15 4.45
CA LEU A 29 2.92 -7.18 5.27
C LEU A 29 2.15 -6.20 4.37
N ASP A 30 0.83 -6.29 4.41
CA ASP A 30 -0.07 -5.25 3.95
C ASP A 30 -0.17 -4.17 5.04
N LEU A 31 0.26 -2.94 4.74
CA LEU A 31 0.25 -1.86 5.72
C LEU A 31 -1.16 -1.51 6.23
N ASP A 32 -2.23 -1.82 5.49
CA ASP A 32 -3.61 -1.67 5.99
C ASP A 32 -3.81 -2.48 7.30
N THR A 33 -3.18 -3.65 7.42
CA THR A 33 -3.35 -4.55 8.58
C THR A 33 -2.76 -3.99 9.87
N ILE A 34 -1.85 -3.01 9.78
CA ILE A 34 -1.25 -2.37 10.94
C ILE A 34 -1.75 -0.94 11.17
N VAL A 35 -2.37 -0.31 10.16
CA VAL A 35 -2.95 1.03 10.27
C VAL A 35 -4.37 1.01 10.83
N TRP A 36 -5.17 -0.01 10.51
CA TRP A 36 -6.58 -0.06 10.91
C TRP A 36 -6.81 -1.01 12.08
N GLU A 37 -7.77 -0.68 12.94
CA GLU A 37 -8.22 -1.57 14.01
C GLU A 37 -8.91 -2.81 13.42
N PRO A 38 -8.51 -4.03 13.83
CA PRO A 38 -9.12 -5.26 13.33
C PRO A 38 -10.62 -5.30 13.61
N GLY A 39 -11.42 -5.58 12.56
CA GLY A 39 -12.87 -5.68 12.67
C GLY A 39 -13.60 -4.33 12.83
N GLN A 40 -12.91 -3.20 12.70
CA GLN A 40 -13.51 -1.88 12.71
C GLN A 40 -13.24 -1.14 11.41
N VAL A 41 -14.29 -0.70 10.73
CA VAL A 41 -14.18 0.03 9.47
C VAL A 41 -13.69 1.45 9.74
N ALA A 42 -12.59 1.84 9.10
CA ALA A 42 -12.05 3.21 9.10
C ALA A 42 -11.67 3.77 10.48
N VAL A 43 -11.33 2.90 11.44
CA VAL A 43 -10.77 3.31 12.74
C VAL A 43 -9.25 3.09 12.70
N MET A 44 -8.50 4.19 12.66
CA MET A 44 -7.04 4.13 12.65
C MET A 44 -6.50 3.78 14.04
N ARG A 45 -5.49 2.91 14.06
CA ARG A 45 -4.61 2.70 15.21
C ARG A 45 -3.76 3.95 15.43
N SER A 46 -3.24 4.12 16.65
CA SER A 46 -2.34 5.24 16.94
C SER A 46 -1.06 5.16 16.10
N PRO A 47 -0.41 6.30 15.78
CA PRO A 47 0.87 6.29 15.07
C PRO A 47 1.92 5.43 15.77
N GLU A 48 1.98 5.46 17.10
CA GLU A 48 2.92 4.67 17.91
C GLU A 48 2.65 3.17 17.79
N ALA A 49 1.38 2.76 17.83
CA ALA A 49 1.00 1.35 17.69
C ALA A 49 1.26 0.82 16.28
N THR A 50 1.04 1.66 15.27
CA THR A 50 1.32 1.36 13.86
C THR A 50 2.83 1.20 13.65
N GLN A 51 3.62 2.16 14.13
CA GLN A 51 5.08 2.13 14.03
C GLN A 51 5.66 0.90 14.75
N ALA A 52 5.21 0.61 15.97
CA ALA A 52 5.67 -0.56 16.71
C ALA A 52 5.38 -1.88 15.97
N SER A 53 4.25 -1.96 15.26
CA SER A 53 3.90 -3.13 14.45
C SER A 53 4.82 -3.27 13.22
N LEU A 54 5.15 -2.15 12.57
CA LEU A 54 6.10 -2.12 11.46
C LEU A 54 7.51 -2.54 11.91
N ASP A 55 8.00 -1.97 13.02
CA ASP A 55 9.32 -2.28 13.56
C ASP A 55 9.43 -3.76 13.94
N ALA A 56 8.42 -4.30 14.62
CA ALA A 56 8.37 -5.72 14.98
C ALA A 56 8.49 -6.63 13.74
N PHE A 57 7.74 -6.33 12.67
CA PHE A 57 7.82 -7.11 11.42
C PHE A 57 9.19 -6.99 10.74
N LEU A 58 9.79 -5.79 10.74
CA LEU A 58 11.10 -5.53 10.13
C LEU A 58 12.27 -6.16 10.90
N ASP A 59 12.11 -6.40 12.19
CA ASP A 59 13.10 -7.05 13.05
C ASP A 59 12.95 -8.58 13.05
N GLU A 60 11.74 -9.10 12.91
CA GLU A 60 11.47 -10.53 12.84
C GLU A 60 11.95 -11.16 11.52
N HIS A 61 11.97 -10.40 10.42
CA HIS A 61 12.19 -10.95 9.08
C HIS A 61 13.40 -10.36 8.36
N GLU A 62 14.37 -11.22 7.98
CA GLU A 62 15.54 -10.84 7.19
C GLU A 62 15.21 -10.57 5.70
N ALA A 63 14.09 -11.12 5.22
CA ALA A 63 13.59 -10.98 3.86
C ALA A 63 12.06 -10.85 3.89
N TRP A 64 11.48 -9.97 3.08
CA TRP A 64 10.07 -9.62 3.15
C TRP A 64 9.56 -8.90 1.91
N VAL A 65 8.24 -8.83 1.79
CA VAL A 65 7.51 -7.91 0.91
C VAL A 65 6.58 -7.06 1.76
N ILE A 66 6.71 -5.74 1.69
CA ILE A 66 5.80 -4.79 2.35
C ILE A 66 5.09 -4.01 1.25
N GLU A 67 3.79 -3.76 1.43
CA GLU A 67 3.04 -2.93 0.49
C GLU A 67 2.04 -1.98 1.15
N GLY A 68 1.85 -0.80 0.54
CA GLY A 68 0.80 0.12 0.97
C GLY A 68 0.91 1.52 0.35
N CYS A 69 0.15 2.47 0.88
CA CYS A 69 0.09 3.85 0.35
C CYS A 69 0.45 4.93 1.38
N TYR A 70 0.77 4.53 2.60
CA TYR A 70 1.10 5.41 3.73
C TYR A 70 2.55 5.89 3.60
N GLY A 71 2.75 7.09 3.02
CA GLY A 71 4.08 7.59 2.69
C GLY A 71 5.04 7.60 3.88
N GLU A 72 4.55 7.94 5.07
CA GLU A 72 5.29 7.91 6.33
C GLU A 72 5.82 6.51 6.71
N LEU A 73 5.01 5.46 6.50
CA LEU A 73 5.44 4.08 6.76
C LEU A 73 6.36 3.56 5.66
N VAL A 74 6.14 3.99 4.41
CA VAL A 74 7.05 3.71 3.29
C VAL A 74 8.42 4.35 3.56
N GLU A 75 8.46 5.61 4.01
CA GLU A 75 9.69 6.29 4.40
C GLU A 75 10.39 5.59 5.57
N ALA A 76 9.65 5.15 6.58
CA ALA A 76 10.20 4.40 7.72
C ALA A 76 10.80 3.05 7.31
N ALA A 77 10.16 2.31 6.40
CA ALA A 77 10.62 1.00 5.94
C ALA A 77 11.72 1.08 4.86
N ALA A 78 11.79 2.17 4.09
CA ALA A 78 12.69 2.31 2.94
C ALA A 78 14.17 2.05 3.26
N PRO A 79 14.77 2.54 4.37
CA PRO A 79 16.18 2.27 4.71
C PRO A 79 16.50 0.79 4.88
N ARG A 80 15.50 -0.06 5.15
CA ARG A 80 15.65 -1.51 5.34
C ARG A 80 15.40 -2.29 4.06
N CYS A 81 14.83 -1.69 3.01
CA CYS A 81 14.54 -2.39 1.76
C CYS A 81 15.77 -2.49 0.85
N THR A 82 15.82 -3.53 0.02
CA THR A 82 16.81 -3.69 -1.06
C THR A 82 16.27 -3.26 -2.41
N GLN A 83 14.95 -3.24 -2.58
CA GLN A 83 14.26 -2.83 -3.79
C GLN A 83 13.04 -1.99 -3.42
N LEU A 84 12.94 -0.80 -4.00
CA LEU A 84 11.77 0.06 -3.91
C LEU A 84 10.97 0.01 -5.23
N VAL A 85 9.67 -0.25 -5.17
CA VAL A 85 8.80 -0.35 -6.35
C VAL A 85 7.65 0.64 -6.23
N PHE A 86 7.62 1.63 -7.11
CA PHE A 86 6.49 2.55 -7.22
C PHE A 86 5.53 2.07 -8.31
N LEU A 87 4.33 1.65 -7.92
CA LEU A 87 3.27 1.21 -8.82
C LEU A 87 2.37 2.41 -9.17
N ASN A 88 2.50 2.91 -10.40
CA ASN A 88 1.86 4.14 -10.86
C ASN A 88 1.22 3.99 -12.25
N PRO A 89 0.20 3.11 -12.42
CA PRO A 89 -0.44 2.86 -13.72
C PRO A 89 -1.38 3.99 -14.18
N GLY A 90 -1.42 5.12 -13.47
CA GLY A 90 -2.31 6.23 -13.76
C GLY A 90 -3.70 6.12 -13.12
N ARG A 91 -4.40 7.27 -13.12
CA ARG A 91 -5.70 7.46 -12.46
C ARG A 91 -6.75 6.48 -12.97
N GLU A 92 -6.94 6.41 -14.28
CA GLU A 92 -7.99 5.60 -14.90
C GLU A 92 -7.83 4.11 -14.59
N ALA A 93 -6.61 3.59 -14.62
CA ALA A 93 -6.33 2.20 -14.25
C ALA A 93 -6.69 1.94 -12.78
N CYS A 94 -6.31 2.85 -11.87
CA CYS A 94 -6.63 2.71 -10.44
C CYS A 94 -8.13 2.74 -10.17
N LEU A 95 -8.87 3.67 -10.79
CA LEU A 95 -10.33 3.77 -10.66
C LEU A 95 -11.01 2.50 -11.20
N ALA A 96 -10.61 2.04 -12.38
CA ALA A 96 -11.16 0.83 -13.01
C ALA A 96 -10.91 -0.42 -12.18
N ASN A 97 -9.72 -0.56 -11.59
CA ASN A 97 -9.38 -1.69 -10.72
C ASN A 97 -10.21 -1.67 -9.44
N ASN A 98 -10.44 -0.49 -8.83
CA ASN A 98 -11.28 -0.39 -7.64
C ASN A 98 -12.73 -0.81 -7.90
N ARG A 99 -13.30 -0.47 -9.07
CA ARG A 99 -14.66 -0.92 -9.45
C ARG A 99 -14.77 -2.44 -9.62
N ARG A 100 -13.65 -3.13 -9.84
CA ARG A 100 -13.60 -4.58 -10.06
C ARG A 100 -13.15 -5.35 -8.81
N ARG A 101 -12.92 -4.66 -7.69
CA ARG A 101 -12.48 -5.34 -6.46
C ARG A 101 -13.56 -6.32 -6.00
N PRO A 102 -13.18 -7.58 -5.70
CA PRO A 102 -14.09 -8.47 -5.00
C PRO A 102 -14.33 -7.96 -3.58
N TRP A 103 -15.36 -8.49 -2.93
CA TRP A 103 -15.59 -8.25 -1.51
C TRP A 103 -14.36 -8.67 -0.69
N GLU A 104 -13.93 -7.79 0.21
CA GLU A 104 -12.79 -7.94 1.12
C GLU A 104 -13.33 -8.28 2.52
N PRO A 105 -13.62 -9.56 2.85
CA PRO A 105 -14.26 -9.96 4.11
C PRO A 105 -13.41 -9.68 5.36
N HIS A 106 -12.12 -9.40 5.17
CA HIS A 106 -11.22 -8.99 6.24
C HIS A 106 -11.33 -7.48 6.57
N LYS A 107 -12.00 -6.70 5.71
CA LYS A 107 -12.23 -5.25 5.88
C LYS A 107 -13.69 -4.91 6.13
N TYR A 108 -14.62 -5.62 5.48
CA TYR A 108 -16.05 -5.31 5.51
C TYR A 108 -16.87 -6.52 5.89
N ALA A 109 -17.94 -6.34 6.66
CA ALA A 109 -18.80 -7.46 7.09
C ALA A 109 -19.66 -7.99 5.94
N SER A 110 -19.92 -7.18 4.91
CA SER A 110 -20.64 -7.60 3.69
C SER A 110 -20.17 -6.85 2.44
N ALA A 111 -20.59 -7.35 1.26
CA ALA A 111 -20.32 -6.69 0.00
C ALA A 111 -21.04 -5.34 -0.10
N GLU A 112 -22.25 -5.23 0.45
CA GLU A 112 -23.03 -3.98 0.49
C GLU A 112 -22.33 -2.89 1.30
N GLU A 113 -21.73 -3.23 2.44
CA GLU A 113 -20.95 -2.29 3.24
C GLU A 113 -19.71 -1.78 2.48
N GLN A 114 -19.03 -2.66 1.74
CA GLN A 114 -17.92 -2.26 0.88
C GLN A 114 -18.38 -1.34 -0.25
N ASP A 115 -19.48 -1.69 -0.93
CA ASP A 115 -20.03 -0.92 -2.04
C ASP A 115 -20.49 0.47 -1.59
N ALA A 116 -21.00 0.61 -0.36
CA ALA A 116 -21.35 1.90 0.23
C ALA A 116 -20.13 2.85 0.36
N MET A 117 -18.92 2.31 0.46
CA MET A 117 -17.67 3.08 0.54
C MET A 117 -17.07 3.39 -0.84
N LEU A 118 -17.59 2.79 -1.92
CA LEU A 118 -16.96 2.83 -3.24
C LEU A 118 -16.82 4.25 -3.78
N GLU A 119 -17.85 5.08 -3.73
CA GLU A 119 -17.78 6.47 -4.25
C GLU A 119 -16.76 7.32 -3.48
N ASN A 120 -16.70 7.17 -2.15
CA ASN A 120 -15.68 7.84 -1.33
C ASN A 120 -14.27 7.36 -1.70
N LEU A 121 -14.10 6.06 -1.90
CA LEU A 121 -12.84 5.48 -2.35
C LEU A 121 -12.46 5.99 -3.75
N GLN A 122 -13.40 6.11 -4.69
CA GLN A 122 -13.15 6.62 -6.04
C GLN A 122 -12.69 8.08 -6.01
N ALA A 123 -13.34 8.93 -5.20
CA ALA A 123 -12.93 10.31 -4.99
C ALA A 123 -11.51 10.37 -4.40
N TRP A 124 -11.23 9.58 -3.37
CA TRP A 124 -9.89 9.52 -2.77
C TRP A 124 -8.83 9.01 -3.76
N VAL A 125 -9.12 8.01 -4.60
CA VAL A 125 -8.17 7.55 -5.63
C VAL A 125 -7.95 8.60 -6.72
N SER A 126 -8.98 9.34 -7.07
CA SER A 126 -8.91 10.45 -8.02
C SER A 126 -8.02 11.58 -7.49
N ASP A 127 -8.23 11.98 -6.25
CA ASP A 127 -7.55 13.13 -5.63
C ASP A 127 -6.08 12.83 -5.29
N TYR A 128 -5.63 11.58 -5.40
CA TYR A 128 -4.23 11.19 -5.21
C TYR A 128 -3.23 12.10 -5.92
N TYR A 129 -3.57 12.57 -7.12
CA TYR A 129 -2.69 13.40 -7.95
C TYR A 129 -2.70 14.89 -7.59
N THR A 130 -3.63 15.32 -6.75
CA THR A 130 -3.82 16.74 -6.38
C THR A 130 -3.66 17.00 -4.89
N ARG A 131 -3.84 15.98 -4.03
CA ARG A 131 -3.55 16.07 -2.59
C ARG A 131 -2.07 16.36 -2.36
N LEU A 132 -1.78 16.94 -1.19
CA LEU A 132 -0.43 17.27 -0.73
C LEU A 132 -0.09 16.59 0.61
N ASP A 133 -0.92 15.63 1.03
CA ASP A 133 -0.66 14.81 2.21
C ASP A 133 0.39 13.71 1.93
N GLN A 134 0.72 12.91 2.94
CA GLN A 134 1.71 11.83 2.82
C GLN A 134 1.22 10.65 1.97
N TRP A 135 -0.06 10.63 1.58
CA TRP A 135 -0.67 9.55 0.81
C TRP A 135 -0.89 9.97 -0.65
N SER A 136 -0.31 11.10 -1.06
CA SER A 136 -0.46 11.70 -2.37
C SER A 136 0.62 11.26 -3.35
N TYR A 137 0.38 11.52 -4.64
CA TYR A 137 1.37 11.39 -5.69
C TYR A 137 2.62 12.23 -5.40
N ALA A 138 2.45 13.46 -4.91
CA ALA A 138 3.57 14.34 -4.61
C ALA A 138 4.48 13.75 -3.52
N ALA A 139 3.89 13.15 -2.47
CA ALA A 139 4.64 12.46 -1.44
C ALA A 139 5.32 11.20 -1.98
N HIS A 140 4.59 10.34 -2.69
CA HIS A 140 5.13 9.10 -3.25
C HIS A 140 6.26 9.37 -4.25
N ARG A 141 6.11 10.38 -5.11
CA ARG A 141 7.16 10.82 -6.04
C ARG A 141 8.42 11.26 -5.29
N ARG A 142 8.28 12.09 -4.26
CA ARG A 142 9.40 12.56 -3.44
C ARG A 142 10.15 11.39 -2.79
N ILE A 143 9.42 10.41 -2.23
CA ILE A 143 10.00 9.19 -1.64
C ILE A 143 10.79 8.41 -2.71
N PHE A 144 10.17 8.19 -3.87
CA PHE A 144 10.80 7.49 -4.98
C PHE A 144 12.07 8.19 -5.44
N ASP A 145 12.01 9.49 -5.69
CA ASP A 145 13.12 10.28 -6.23
C ASP A 145 14.28 10.35 -5.24
N ALA A 146 13.99 10.50 -3.94
CA ALA A 146 14.99 10.55 -2.88
C ALA A 146 15.66 9.21 -2.56
N PHE A 147 15.03 8.07 -2.91
CA PHE A 147 15.59 6.75 -2.60
C PHE A 147 16.89 6.48 -3.38
N PRO A 148 18.03 6.22 -2.72
CA PRO A 148 19.33 6.07 -3.38
C PRO A 148 19.62 4.65 -3.89
N GLY A 149 18.84 3.66 -3.45
CA GLY A 149 19.04 2.24 -3.78
C GLY A 149 18.36 1.81 -5.08
N ALA A 150 18.29 0.50 -5.30
CA ALA A 150 17.62 -0.06 -6.46
C ALA A 150 16.11 0.25 -6.42
N LYS A 151 15.63 0.95 -7.45
CA LYS A 151 14.23 1.37 -7.55
C LYS A 151 13.68 1.21 -8.96
N SER A 152 12.39 0.92 -9.06
CA SER A 152 11.65 0.84 -10.31
C SER A 152 10.28 1.50 -10.19
N GLU A 153 9.87 2.20 -11.24
CA GLU A 153 8.50 2.67 -11.39
C GLU A 153 7.81 1.84 -12.47
N ILE A 154 6.63 1.31 -12.16
CA ILE A 154 5.83 0.51 -13.07
C ILE A 154 4.59 1.33 -13.44
N VAL A 155 4.49 1.69 -14.72
CA VAL A 155 3.44 2.56 -15.28
C VAL A 155 2.32 1.79 -15.99
N GLU A 156 2.36 0.46 -15.96
CA GLU A 156 1.34 -0.43 -16.52
C GLU A 156 0.83 -1.36 -15.43
N ALA A 157 -0.48 -1.62 -15.38
CA ALA A 157 -1.05 -2.49 -14.36
C ALA A 157 -0.62 -3.97 -14.59
N PRO A 158 -0.14 -4.68 -13.55
CA PRO A 158 0.34 -6.07 -13.63
C PRO A 158 -0.74 -7.16 -13.51
#